data_AF-A0A4Y8ZUZ7-F1
#
_entry.id   AF-A0A4Y8ZUZ7-F1
#
_cell.length_a   1.000
_cell.length_b   1.000
_cell.length_c   1.000
_cell.angle_alpha   90.00
_cell.angle_beta   90.00
_cell.angle_gamma   90.00
#
_symmetry.space_group_name_H-M   'P 1'
#
loop_
_entity.id
_entity.type
_entity.pdbx_description
1 polymer ?
#
loop_
_entity_poly.entity_id
_entity_poly.type
_entity_poly.pdbx_seq_one_letter_code
_entity_poly.pdbx_strand_id
1 'polypeptide(L)'
;MVARPLSCARAAAPHSKPYSKRRSQMTDRIRISDKVIVGKVPPAEGDLKSLALEGFAAVVNLRRAGEPNQTLTPEEEGEAAARYGLRYVHIPVDLANIDEGTIQRFKDEIGQLPGPVFVHCASGRRAEAVASAAERE
;
A
#
# COMPACT_ATOMS: atom_id res chain seq x y z
N MET A 1 23.27 13.37 -53.52
CA MET A 1 22.00 13.11 -52.82
C MET A 1 22.30 12.67 -51.42
N VAL A 2 22.23 13.60 -50.47
CA VAL A 2 22.39 13.35 -49.03
C VAL A 2 21.00 13.19 -48.43
N ALA A 3 20.73 12.04 -47.81
CA ALA A 3 19.69 11.91 -46.79
C ALA A 3 20.00 10.70 -45.89
N ARG A 4 20.30 11.01 -44.62
CA ARG A 4 20.46 10.14 -43.44
C ARG A 4 19.04 9.65 -42.98
N PRO A 5 18.84 9.10 -41.76
CA PRO A 5 19.43 7.97 -41.01
C PRO A 5 18.34 7.10 -40.29
N LEU A 6 18.72 5.98 -39.65
CA LEU A 6 17.97 5.35 -38.53
C LEU A 6 19.02 4.74 -37.56
N SER A 7 19.52 5.45 -36.55
CA SER A 7 18.94 5.67 -35.21
C SER A 7 18.55 4.39 -34.46
N CYS A 8 19.43 3.92 -33.57
CA CYS A 8 19.07 3.12 -32.40
C CYS A 8 19.68 3.81 -31.16
N ALA A 9 18.98 4.84 -30.67
CA ALA A 9 19.23 5.38 -29.34
C ALA A 9 18.47 4.53 -28.32
N ARG A 10 19.19 3.87 -27.41
CA ARG A 10 18.64 3.32 -26.16
C ARG A 10 18.07 4.49 -25.37
N ALA A 11 16.74 4.52 -25.22
CA ALA A 11 16.09 5.46 -24.32
C ALA A 11 16.11 4.88 -22.90
N ALA A 12 16.77 5.63 -22.02
CA ALA A 12 16.75 5.46 -20.57
C ALA A 12 15.33 5.55 -20.02
N ALA A 13 15.07 4.84 -18.93
CA ALA A 13 13.88 5.03 -18.11
C ALA A 13 13.82 6.47 -17.58
N PRO A 14 12.71 7.21 -17.76
CA PRO A 14 12.48 8.40 -16.98
C PRO A 14 11.60 8.06 -15.77
N HIS A 15 12.22 8.21 -14.61
CA HIS A 15 11.59 8.37 -13.30
C HIS A 15 10.39 9.33 -13.35
N SER A 16 9.37 8.95 -12.54
CA SER A 16 8.42 9.81 -11.82
C SER A 16 7.79 10.97 -12.60
N LYS A 17 6.57 10.76 -13.10
CA LYS A 17 5.67 11.84 -13.47
C LYS A 17 4.59 12.05 -12.42
N PRO A 18 4.20 13.32 -12.19
CA PRO A 18 3.51 13.74 -10.98
C PRO A 18 2.07 13.25 -10.99
N TYR A 19 1.68 12.65 -9.87
CA TYR A 19 0.34 12.14 -9.60
C TYR A 19 -0.69 13.25 -9.85
N SER A 20 -1.34 13.20 -11.02
CA SER A 20 -2.24 14.24 -11.51
C SER A 20 -3.60 14.11 -10.83
N LYS A 21 -4.04 15.20 -10.21
CA LYS A 21 -5.37 15.40 -9.64
C LYS A 21 -6.48 15.00 -10.63
N ARG A 22 -7.23 13.93 -10.34
CA ARG A 22 -8.71 13.90 -10.15
C ARG A 22 -9.24 12.46 -10.22
N ARG A 23 -9.73 11.93 -9.09
CA ARG A 23 -11.13 11.51 -8.92
C ARG A 23 -11.35 11.17 -7.43
N SER A 24 -12.30 11.87 -6.82
CA SER A 24 -12.65 11.79 -5.40
C SER A 24 -12.95 10.36 -4.95
N GLN A 25 -12.53 10.07 -3.70
CA GLN A 25 -12.63 8.85 -2.88
C GLN A 25 -11.32 8.07 -2.66
N MET A 26 -10.26 8.33 -3.43
CA MET A 26 -8.91 7.75 -3.24
C MET A 26 -7.93 8.61 -2.39
N THR A 27 -8.39 9.73 -1.84
CA THR A 27 -7.54 10.82 -1.30
C THR A 27 -7.09 10.68 0.16
N ASP A 28 -7.61 9.70 0.88
CA ASP A 28 -7.28 9.49 2.29
C ASP A 28 -6.10 8.53 2.44
N ARG A 29 -4.98 8.82 1.76
CA ARG A 29 -3.73 8.06 1.85
C ARG A 29 -2.56 8.97 2.26
N ILE A 30 -1.74 8.50 3.19
CA ILE A 30 -0.55 9.16 3.73
C ILE A 30 0.66 8.39 3.22
N ARG A 31 1.52 9.04 2.43
CA ARG A 31 2.78 8.42 2.01
C ARG A 31 3.81 8.63 3.11
N ILE A 32 4.21 7.54 3.76
CA ILE A 32 5.26 7.58 4.78
C ILE A 32 6.63 7.45 4.10
N SER A 33 6.77 6.49 3.17
CA SER A 33 8.00 6.29 2.41
C SER A 33 7.72 5.95 0.94
N ASP A 34 8.77 5.76 0.14
CA ASP A 34 8.60 5.38 -1.27
C ASP A 34 7.94 3.99 -1.40
N LYS A 35 8.21 3.12 -0.41
CA LYS A 35 7.68 1.77 -0.29
C LYS A 35 6.36 1.70 0.47
N VAL A 36 6.17 2.47 1.56
CA VAL A 36 5.02 2.33 2.47
C VAL A 36 4.03 3.48 2.31
N ILE A 37 2.81 3.13 1.89
CA ILE A 37 1.68 4.04 1.73
C ILE A 37 0.59 3.62 2.71
N VAL A 38 0.14 4.55 3.56
CA VAL A 38 -0.89 4.30 4.58
C VAL A 38 -2.26 4.77 4.09
N GLY A 39 -3.29 3.93 4.14
CA GLY A 39 -4.69 4.30 3.94
C GLY A 39 -5.37 4.69 5.26
N LYS A 40 -6.09 5.82 5.26
CA LYS A 40 -6.90 6.29 6.39
C LYS A 40 -8.30 5.69 6.43
N VAL A 41 -8.71 5.02 5.35
CA VAL A 41 -9.98 4.28 5.27
C VAL A 41 -9.71 2.86 4.77
N PRO A 42 -10.51 1.87 5.20
CA PRO A 42 -10.43 0.53 4.65
C PRO A 42 -10.81 0.56 3.16
N PRO A 43 -10.02 -0.08 2.28
CA PRO A 43 -10.32 -0.12 0.85
C PRO A 43 -11.58 -0.95 0.60
N ALA A 44 -12.45 -0.46 -0.29
CA ALA A 44 -13.49 -1.30 -0.86
C ALA A 44 -12.90 -2.18 -1.98
N GLU A 45 -13.66 -3.15 -2.48
CA GLU A 45 -13.21 -4.03 -3.58
C GLU A 45 -12.74 -3.23 -4.81
N GLY A 46 -13.42 -2.13 -5.13
CA GLY A 46 -13.04 -1.22 -6.22
C GLY A 46 -11.72 -0.47 -5.99
N ASP A 47 -11.36 -0.21 -4.74
CA ASP A 47 -10.09 0.40 -4.38
C ASP A 47 -8.95 -0.61 -4.51
N LEU A 48 -9.16 -1.87 -4.11
CA LEU A 48 -8.17 -2.95 -4.32
C LEU A 48 -7.83 -3.12 -5.80
N LYS A 49 -8.84 -3.13 -6.67
CA LYS A 49 -8.62 -3.14 -8.12
C LYS A 49 -7.78 -1.94 -8.58
N SER A 50 -8.08 -0.75 -8.05
CA SER A 50 -7.34 0.46 -8.41
C SER A 50 -5.89 0.40 -7.94
N LEU A 51 -5.63 -0.11 -6.73
CA LEU A 51 -4.27 -0.32 -6.21
C LEU A 51 -3.46 -1.27 -7.11
N ALA A 52 -4.05 -2.37 -7.59
CA ALA A 52 -3.40 -3.25 -8.54
C ALA A 52 -3.04 -2.53 -9.85
N LEU A 53 -3.95 -1.71 -10.38
CA LEU A 53 -3.71 -0.91 -11.59
C LEU A 53 -2.69 0.21 -11.39
N GLU A 54 -2.59 0.77 -10.18
CA GLU A 54 -1.59 1.75 -9.79
C GLU A 54 -0.18 1.14 -9.62
N GLY A 55 -0.06 -0.19 -9.63
CA GLY A 55 1.20 -0.91 -9.52
C GLY A 55 1.60 -1.24 -8.09
N PHE A 56 0.66 -1.23 -7.13
CA PHE A 56 0.92 -1.77 -5.81
C PHE A 56 1.16 -3.27 -5.89
N ALA A 57 2.06 -3.76 -5.04
CA ALA A 57 2.43 -5.16 -5.00
C ALA A 57 1.73 -5.90 -3.85
N ALA A 58 1.40 -5.20 -2.77
CA ALA A 58 0.78 -5.81 -1.60
C ALA A 58 -0.15 -4.86 -0.84
N VAL A 59 -1.10 -5.45 -0.10
CA VAL A 59 -2.01 -4.81 0.82
C VAL A 59 -1.83 -5.41 2.21
N VAL A 60 -1.61 -4.57 3.21
CA VAL A 60 -1.40 -4.94 4.60
C VAL A 60 -2.54 -4.41 5.44
N ASN A 61 -3.29 -5.32 6.07
CA ASN A 61 -4.40 -4.98 6.95
C ASN A 61 -3.95 -5.06 8.41
N LEU A 62 -4.01 -3.93 9.12
CA LEU A 62 -3.63 -3.86 10.53
C LEU A 62 -4.79 -4.04 11.52
N ARG A 63 -6.00 -4.28 11.02
CA ARG A 63 -7.20 -4.43 11.84
C ARG A 63 -7.26 -5.82 12.45
N ARG A 64 -7.88 -5.95 13.61
CA ARG A 64 -8.26 -7.25 14.16
C ARG A 64 -9.54 -7.74 13.50
N ALA A 65 -9.64 -9.04 13.27
CA ALA A 65 -10.88 -9.68 12.84
C ALA A 65 -11.99 -9.42 13.88
N GLY A 66 -13.21 -9.11 13.42
CA GLY A 66 -14.34 -8.82 14.32
C GLY A 66 -14.39 -7.41 14.94
N GLU A 67 -13.52 -6.48 14.54
CA GLU A 67 -13.67 -5.06 14.95
C GLU A 67 -14.92 -4.42 14.34
N PRO A 68 -15.60 -3.49 15.04
CA PRO A 68 -16.70 -2.73 14.46
C PRO A 68 -16.22 -1.89 13.25
N ASN A 69 -17.14 -1.56 12.35
CA ASN A 69 -16.86 -0.78 11.13
C ASN A 69 -15.99 -1.55 10.09
N GLN A 70 -16.09 -2.87 10.03
CA GLN A 70 -15.49 -3.67 8.95
C GLN A 70 -16.38 -3.59 7.71
N THR A 71 -15.91 -2.90 6.68
CA THR A 71 -16.56 -2.90 5.36
C THR A 71 -16.45 -4.27 4.70
N LEU A 72 -15.29 -4.90 4.85
CA LEU A 72 -14.98 -6.27 4.44
C LEU A 72 -14.28 -6.97 5.59
N THR A 73 -14.53 -8.27 5.75
CA THR A 73 -13.73 -9.09 6.67
C THR A 73 -12.30 -9.24 6.13
N PRO A 74 -11.30 -9.51 7.00
CA PRO A 74 -9.93 -9.76 6.55
C PRO A 74 -9.82 -10.90 5.52
N GLU A 75 -10.72 -11.88 5.57
CA GLU A 75 -10.78 -13.00 4.63
C GLU A 75 -11.30 -12.55 3.25
N GLU A 76 -12.41 -11.81 3.21
CA GLU A 76 -12.96 -11.25 1.97
C GLU A 76 -12.00 -10.27 1.30
N GLU A 77 -11.35 -9.41 2.09
CA GLU A 77 -10.35 -8.48 1.58
C GLU A 77 -9.13 -9.21 1.00
N GLY A 78 -8.70 -10.28 1.65
CA GLY A 78 -7.60 -11.12 1.16
C GLY A 78 -7.96 -11.83 -0.15
N GLU A 79 -9.18 -12.36 -0.26
CA GLU A 79 -9.65 -12.99 -1.50
C GLU A 79 -9.76 -11.96 -2.63
N ALA A 80 -10.31 -10.77 -2.37
CA ALA A 80 -10.38 -9.70 -3.35
C ALA A 80 -8.99 -9.22 -3.79
N ALA A 81 -8.06 -9.01 -2.86
CA ALA A 81 -6.69 -8.64 -3.17
C ALA A 81 -6.01 -9.71 -4.05
N ALA A 82 -6.15 -10.98 -3.70
CA ALA A 82 -5.61 -12.10 -4.48
C ALA A 82 -6.21 -12.17 -5.90
N ARG A 83 -7.53 -11.92 -6.05
CA ARG A 83 -8.20 -11.84 -7.37
C ARG A 83 -7.60 -10.77 -8.28
N TYR A 84 -7.11 -9.67 -7.71
CA TYR A 84 -6.45 -8.59 -8.44
C TYR A 84 -4.92 -8.75 -8.54
N GLY A 85 -4.36 -9.86 -8.06
CA GLY A 85 -2.92 -10.13 -8.10
C GLY A 85 -2.10 -9.38 -7.04
N LEU A 86 -2.75 -8.80 -6.04
CA LEU A 86 -2.11 -8.17 -4.89
C LEU A 86 -1.80 -9.22 -3.84
N ARG A 87 -0.60 -9.16 -3.24
CA ARG A 87 -0.31 -9.95 -2.04
C ARG A 87 -1.07 -9.36 -0.86
N TYR A 88 -1.73 -10.20 -0.08
CA TYR A 88 -2.43 -9.78 1.12
C TYR A 88 -1.71 -10.26 2.36
N VAL A 89 -1.50 -9.34 3.32
CA VAL A 89 -0.91 -9.67 4.62
C VAL A 89 -1.80 -9.09 5.71
N HIS A 90 -2.16 -9.92 6.68
CA HIS A 90 -2.98 -9.54 7.82
C HIS A 90 -2.12 -9.53 9.09
N ILE A 91 -1.89 -8.34 9.65
CA ILE A 91 -1.08 -8.15 10.86
C ILE A 91 -1.95 -7.46 11.91
N PRO A 92 -2.67 -8.20 12.77
CA PRO A 92 -3.55 -7.60 13.76
C PRO A 92 -2.76 -6.75 14.78
N VAL A 93 -2.92 -5.43 14.75
CA VAL A 93 -2.25 -4.49 15.67
C VAL A 93 -3.24 -3.84 16.63
N ASP A 94 -2.86 -3.80 17.91
CA ASP A 94 -3.54 -3.02 18.93
C ASP A 94 -3.04 -1.57 18.91
N LEU A 95 -3.95 -0.59 18.80
CA LEU A 95 -3.54 0.82 18.94
C LEU A 95 -3.11 1.13 20.38
N ALA A 96 -3.72 0.47 21.37
CA ALA A 96 -3.43 0.71 22.78
C ALA A 96 -2.11 0.07 23.23
N ASN A 97 -1.55 -0.85 22.44
CA ASN A 97 -0.34 -1.59 22.79
C ASN A 97 0.58 -1.74 21.56
N ILE A 98 1.03 -0.60 21.01
CA ILE A 98 2.09 -0.58 20.00
C ILE A 98 3.43 -0.64 20.72
N ASP A 99 4.05 -1.81 20.67
CA ASP A 99 5.39 -2.08 21.21
C ASP A 99 6.42 -2.25 20.08
N GLU A 100 7.71 -2.17 20.41
CA GLU A 100 8.83 -2.41 19.49
C GLU A 100 8.70 -3.75 18.76
N GLY A 101 8.25 -4.82 19.45
CA GLY A 101 8.01 -6.11 18.81
C GLY A 101 6.95 -6.07 17.70
N THR A 102 5.95 -5.21 17.82
CA THR A 102 4.94 -5.00 16.77
C THR A 102 5.53 -4.28 15.56
N ILE A 103 6.35 -3.26 15.81
CA ILE A 103 7.04 -2.49 14.77
C ILE A 103 8.02 -3.39 14.01
N GLN A 104 8.80 -4.20 14.72
CA GLN A 104 9.77 -5.11 14.11
C GLN A 104 9.08 -6.17 13.25
N ARG A 105 7.97 -6.76 13.73
CA ARG A 105 7.17 -7.70 12.93
C ARG A 105 6.63 -7.06 11.65
N PHE A 106 6.14 -5.83 11.74
CA PHE A 106 5.67 -5.08 10.59
C PHE A 106 6.80 -4.79 9.59
N LYS A 107 7.99 -4.41 10.07
CA LYS A 107 9.19 -4.20 9.23
C LYS A 107 9.61 -5.49 8.53
N ASP A 108 9.60 -6.62 9.21
CA ASP A 108 9.97 -7.91 8.64
C ASP A 108 9.01 -8.32 7.51
N GLU A 109 7.71 -8.31 7.78
CA GLU A 109 6.68 -8.67 6.80
C GLU A 109 6.71 -7.76 5.57
N ILE A 110 6.81 -6.44 5.76
CA ILE A 110 6.93 -5.50 4.64
C ILE A 110 8.28 -5.62 3.93
N GLY A 111 9.35 -5.94 4.67
CA GLY A 111 10.68 -6.20 4.14
C GLY A 111 10.68 -7.32 3.10
N GLN A 112 9.93 -8.39 3.38
CA GLN A 112 9.76 -9.54 2.49
C GLN A 112 8.89 -9.25 1.25
N LEU A 113 8.08 -8.18 1.28
CA LEU A 113 7.20 -7.81 0.18
C LEU A 113 7.91 -6.90 -0.83
N PRO A 114 7.68 -7.12 -2.15
CA PRO A 114 8.04 -6.11 -3.15
C PRO A 114 7.20 -4.85 -2.92
N GLY A 115 7.80 -3.68 -3.07
CA GLY A 115 7.10 -2.39 -2.97
C GLY A 115 6.53 -1.94 -4.32
N PRO A 116 5.57 -0.99 -4.33
CA PRO A 116 5.00 -0.30 -3.17
C PRO A 116 3.88 -1.11 -2.47
N VAL A 117 3.79 -0.96 -1.15
CA VAL A 117 2.80 -1.63 -0.29
C VAL A 117 1.78 -0.64 0.27
N PHE A 118 0.53 -1.07 0.31
CA PHE A 118 -0.57 -0.29 0.85
C PHE A 118 -0.97 -0.84 2.23
N VAL A 119 -0.82 -0.04 3.27
CA VAL A 119 -1.10 -0.43 4.65
C VAL A 119 -2.34 0.31 5.13
N HIS A 120 -3.35 -0.36 5.65
CA HIS A 120 -4.55 0.33 6.14
C HIS A 120 -5.00 -0.14 7.51
N CYS A 121 -5.85 0.66 8.13
CA CYS A 121 -6.60 0.25 9.31
C CYS A 121 -8.01 0.87 9.28
N ALA A 122 -8.72 0.88 10.41
CA ALA A 122 -10.07 1.47 10.47
C ALA A 122 -10.11 2.99 10.19
N SER A 123 -9.07 3.73 10.56
CA SER A 123 -9.03 5.20 10.48
C SER A 123 -7.66 5.78 10.09
N GLY A 124 -6.72 4.94 9.65
CA GLY A 124 -5.32 5.30 9.37
C GLY A 124 -4.42 5.45 10.59
N ARG A 125 -4.96 5.80 11.76
CA ARG A 125 -4.16 6.21 12.92
C ARG A 125 -3.17 5.13 13.43
N ARG A 126 -3.58 3.86 13.44
CA ARG A 126 -2.69 2.73 13.75
C ARG A 126 -1.60 2.54 12.71
N ALA A 127 -1.98 2.57 11.44
CA ALA A 127 -1.07 2.35 10.33
C ALA A 127 -0.05 3.48 10.24
N GLU A 128 -0.46 4.71 10.46
CA GLU A 128 0.42 5.87 10.56
C GLU A 128 1.37 5.75 11.75
N ALA A 129 0.88 5.40 12.94
CA ALA A 129 1.73 5.23 14.12
C ALA A 129 2.79 4.13 13.92
N VAL A 130 2.40 2.96 13.43
CA VAL A 130 3.33 1.84 13.18
C VAL A 130 4.30 2.19 12.06
N ALA A 131 3.83 2.71 10.92
CA ALA A 131 4.69 3.03 9.79
C ALA A 131 5.65 4.19 10.09
N SER A 132 5.19 5.23 10.78
CA SER A 132 6.06 6.35 11.17
C SER A 132 7.08 5.94 12.24
N ALA A 133 6.73 5.02 13.14
CA ALA A 133 7.69 4.46 14.09
C ALA A 133 8.71 3.56 13.37
N ALA A 134 8.27 2.73 12.43
CA ALA A 134 9.14 1.84 11.66
C ALA A 134 10.24 2.56 10.86
N GLU A 135 9.97 3.80 10.43
CA GLU A 135 10.86 4.61 9.59
C GLU A 135 11.76 5.55 10.40
N ARG A 136 11.54 5.67 11.72
CA ARG A 136 12.38 6.48 12.62
C ARG A 136 13.58 5.73 13.18
N GLU A 137 13.67 4.43 12.92
CA GLU A 137 14.75 3.53 13.34
C GLU A 137 15.66 3.12 12.18
#